data_AF-A0A7C1CAT3-F1
#
_entry.id   AF-A0A7C1CAT3-F1
#
_cell.length_a   1.000
_cell.length_b   1.000
_cell.length_c   1.000
_cell.angle_alpha   90.00
_cell.angle_beta   90.00
_cell.angle_gamma   90.00
#
_symmetry.space_group_name_H-M   'P 1'
#
loop_
_entity.id
_entity.type
_entity.pdbx_description
1 polymer ?
#
loop_
_entity_poly.entity_id
_entity_poly.type
_entity_poly.pdbx_seq_one_letter_code
_entity_poly.pdbx_strand_id
1 'polypeptide(L)'
;MSAKKRKLERAKKRLDKAKMEIEEELRKIHDRRLRSVRIHAYYIPEKKGFKCGFAETEYGSKDCRELIYSPAEIVEHLERIHSISRKEQIIKGWNNKPGKHGKKMN
;
A
#
# COMPACT_ATOMS: atom_id res chain seq x y z
N MET A 1 -38.59 -18.57 21.42
CA MET A 1 -37.28 -18.80 20.76
C MET A 1 -36.59 -20.08 21.28
N SER A 2 -36.31 -21.05 20.40
CA SER A 2 -35.69 -22.35 20.76
C SER A 2 -34.25 -22.20 21.30
N ALA A 3 -33.83 -23.10 22.20
CA ALA A 3 -32.47 -23.14 22.75
C ALA A 3 -31.39 -23.26 21.65
N LYS A 4 -31.66 -24.02 20.58
CA LYS A 4 -30.76 -24.12 19.42
C LYS A 4 -30.61 -22.77 18.71
N LYS A 5 -31.70 -22.02 18.53
CA LYS A 5 -31.66 -20.67 17.92
C LYS A 5 -30.86 -19.68 18.79
N ARG A 6 -31.04 -19.71 20.11
CA ARG A 6 -30.26 -18.86 21.05
C ARG A 6 -28.77 -19.20 21.03
N LYS A 7 -28.40 -20.48 20.94
CA LYS A 7 -27.00 -20.92 20.83
C LYS A 7 -26.36 -20.45 19.52
N LEU A 8 -27.10 -20.55 18.40
CA LEU A 8 -26.64 -20.08 17.09
C LEU A 8 -26.42 -18.56 17.08
N GLU A 9 -27.36 -17.78 17.61
CA GLU A 9 -27.25 -16.32 17.66
C GLU A 9 -26.04 -15.86 18.48
N ARG A 10 -25.79 -16.49 19.65
CA ARG A 10 -24.59 -16.23 20.45
C ARG A 10 -23.30 -16.61 19.72
N ALA A 11 -23.31 -17.70 18.95
CA ALA A 11 -22.15 -18.09 18.14
C ALA A 11 -21.88 -17.07 17.02
N LYS A 12 -22.92 -16.59 16.33
CA LYS A 12 -22.79 -15.53 15.31
C LYS A 12 -22.23 -14.24 15.90
N LYS A 13 -22.78 -13.76 17.02
CA LYS A 13 -22.27 -12.56 17.71
C LYS A 13 -20.78 -12.67 18.08
N ARG A 14 -20.33 -13.85 18.52
CA ARG A 14 -18.91 -14.09 18.82
C ARG A 14 -18.04 -14.11 17.57
N LEU A 15 -18.52 -14.72 16.49
CA LEU A 15 -17.83 -14.72 15.20
C LEU A 15 -17.70 -13.29 14.64
N ASP A 16 -18.78 -12.51 14.68
CA ASP A 16 -18.79 -11.14 14.17
C ASP A 16 -17.85 -10.25 15.00
N LYS A 17 -17.86 -10.40 16.33
CA LYS A 17 -16.90 -9.70 17.21
C LYS A 17 -15.46 -10.07 16.87
N ALA A 18 -15.15 -11.36 16.72
CA ALA A 18 -13.80 -11.81 16.37
C ALA A 18 -13.35 -11.29 15.00
N LYS A 19 -14.25 -11.23 14.02
CA LYS A 19 -13.95 -10.64 12.70
C LYS A 19 -13.60 -9.17 12.80
N MET A 20 -14.38 -8.39 13.55
CA MET A 20 -14.09 -6.97 13.77
C MET A 20 -12.73 -6.75 14.43
N GLU A 21 -12.40 -7.54 15.45
CA GLU A 21 -11.11 -7.47 16.14
C GLU A 21 -9.95 -7.78 15.18
N ILE A 22 -10.10 -8.82 14.33
CA ILE A 22 -9.11 -9.16 13.31
C ILE A 22 -8.94 -8.04 12.29
N GLU A 23 -10.04 -7.47 11.78
CA GLU A 23 -10.01 -6.37 10.82
C GLU A 23 -9.35 -5.11 11.40
N GLU A 24 -9.59 -4.83 12.68
CA GLU A 24 -8.96 -3.70 13.37
C GLU A 24 -7.44 -3.89 13.49
N GLU A 25 -6.98 -5.07 13.90
CA GLU A 25 -5.55 -5.36 14.01
C GLU A 25 -4.86 -5.36 12.64
N LEU A 26 -5.50 -5.92 11.60
CA LEU A 26 -4.99 -5.85 10.23
C LEU A 26 -4.86 -4.40 9.75
N ARG A 27 -5.83 -3.54 10.07
CA ARG A 27 -5.78 -2.11 9.76
C ARG A 27 -4.62 -1.41 10.48
N LYS A 28 -4.39 -1.70 11.75
CA LYS A 28 -3.27 -1.13 12.52
C LYS A 28 -1.92 -1.53 11.91
N ILE A 29 -1.78 -2.80 11.51
CA ILE A 29 -0.56 -3.30 10.85
C ILE A 29 -0.36 -2.60 9.50
N HIS A 30 -1.43 -2.47 8.70
CA HIS A 30 -1.40 -1.76 7.43
C HIS A 30 -0.97 -0.30 7.61
N ASP A 31 -1.60 0.43 8.52
CA ASP A 31 -1.28 1.84 8.77
C ASP A 31 0.16 2.05 9.23
N ARG A 32 0.67 1.16 10.09
CA ARG A 32 2.08 1.19 10.51
C ARG A 32 3.02 0.99 9.32
N ARG A 33 2.76 -0.02 8.48
CA ARG A 33 3.55 -0.29 7.28
C ARG A 33 3.48 0.89 6.31
N LEU A 34 2.28 1.38 6.01
CA LEU A 34 2.04 2.49 5.07
C LEU A 34 2.84 3.73 5.45
N ARG A 35 2.96 4.02 6.74
CA ARG A 35 3.67 5.18 7.29
C ARG A 35 5.15 4.93 7.59
N SER A 36 5.64 3.69 7.46
CA SER A 36 7.05 3.36 7.70
C SER A 36 8.00 4.06 6.71
N VAL A 37 7.49 4.45 5.54
CA VAL A 37 8.22 5.25 4.57
C VAL A 37 7.34 6.40 4.08
N ARG A 38 7.96 7.54 3.79
CA ARG A 38 7.25 8.72 3.24
C ARG A 38 6.91 8.57 1.76
N ILE A 39 7.70 7.80 1.02
CA ILE A 39 7.59 7.58 -0.43
C ILE A 39 7.66 6.07 -0.65
N HIS A 40 6.63 5.49 -1.27
CA HIS A 40 6.52 4.05 -1.45
C HIS A 40 7.34 3.54 -2.63
N ALA A 41 7.51 4.35 -3.67
CA ALA A 41 8.49 4.09 -4.72
C ALA A 41 9.04 5.40 -5.30
N TYR A 42 10.24 5.33 -5.88
CA TYR A 42 10.83 6.48 -6.54
C TYR A 42 11.46 6.08 -7.88
N TYR A 43 11.20 6.90 -8.89
CA TYR A 43 11.79 6.77 -10.21
C TYR A 43 13.21 7.33 -10.21
N ILE A 44 14.14 6.57 -10.79
CA ILE A 44 15.55 6.87 -10.97
C ILE A 44 15.77 7.14 -12.47
N PRO A 45 15.85 8.41 -12.90
CA PRO A 45 15.93 8.78 -14.31
C PRO A 45 17.13 8.16 -15.04
N GLU A 46 18.28 8.08 -14.37
CA GLU A 46 19.54 7.60 -14.93
C GLU A 46 19.45 6.12 -15.31
N LYS A 47 18.68 5.35 -14.54
CA LYS A 47 18.47 3.91 -14.75
C LYS A 47 17.16 3.59 -15.47
N LYS A 48 16.34 4.61 -15.75
CA LYS A 48 14.99 4.49 -16.33
C LYS A 48 14.11 3.46 -15.60
N GLY A 49 14.22 3.42 -14.27
CA GLY A 49 13.55 2.41 -13.46
C GLY A 49 13.14 2.94 -12.10
N PHE A 50 12.35 2.16 -11.38
CA PHE A 50 11.77 2.45 -10.09
C PHE A 50 12.46 1.62 -9.02
N LYS A 51 12.79 2.26 -7.90
CA LYS A 51 13.22 1.57 -6.68
C LYS A 51 12.10 1.63 -5.65
N CYS A 52 11.85 0.50 -5.00
CA CYS A 52 10.89 0.40 -3.92
C CYS A 52 11.43 1.12 -2.66
N GLY A 53 10.60 1.97 -2.07
CA GLY A 53 10.93 2.72 -0.84
C GLY A 53 11.13 1.83 0.39
N PHE A 54 10.58 0.61 0.36
CA PHE A 54 10.68 -0.35 1.44
C PHE A 54 11.93 -1.24 1.38
N ALA A 55 12.75 -1.17 0.31
CA ALA A 55 13.86 -2.08 0.07
C ALA A 55 14.87 -2.20 1.23
N GLU A 56 14.99 -1.14 2.02
CA GLU A 56 15.94 -0.99 3.14
C GLU A 56 15.25 -0.91 4.50
N THR A 57 13.95 -1.22 4.58
CA THR A 57 13.19 -1.22 5.84
C THR A 57 12.89 -2.64 6.32
N GLU A 58 12.41 -2.75 7.55
CA GLU A 58 11.93 -4.03 8.13
C GLU A 58 10.74 -4.64 7.36
N TYR A 59 10.04 -3.84 6.55
CA TYR A 59 8.91 -4.27 5.71
C TYR A 59 9.32 -4.60 4.28
N GLY A 60 10.62 -4.55 3.97
CA GLY A 60 11.17 -4.91 2.66
C GLY A 60 11.16 -6.42 2.41
N SER A 61 10.98 -6.80 1.15
CA SER A 61 11.17 -8.16 0.66
C SER A 61 12.40 -8.26 -0.24
N LYS A 62 12.79 -9.49 -0.63
CA LYS A 62 13.86 -9.69 -1.61
C LYS A 62 13.56 -8.96 -2.93
N ASP A 63 12.30 -9.01 -3.36
CA ASP A 63 11.80 -8.42 -4.61
C ASP A 63 11.86 -6.88 -4.59
N CYS A 64 11.94 -6.25 -3.41
CA CYS A 64 12.01 -4.79 -3.30
C CYS A 64 13.39 -4.23 -3.68
N ARG A 65 14.44 -5.05 -3.69
CA ARG A 65 15.82 -4.61 -3.96
C ARG A 65 16.11 -4.45 -5.44
N GLU A 66 15.30 -5.05 -6.29
CA GLU A 66 15.44 -5.00 -7.73
C GLU A 66 14.84 -3.70 -8.30
N LEU A 67 15.36 -3.27 -9.45
CA LEU A 67 14.78 -2.15 -10.19
C LEU A 67 13.61 -2.66 -11.02
N ILE A 68 12.48 -1.97 -10.90
CA ILE A 68 11.28 -2.25 -11.68
C ILE A 68 11.22 -1.23 -12.81
N TYR A 69 11.12 -1.65 -14.06
CA TYR A 69 11.23 -0.73 -15.20
C TYR A 69 9.87 -0.23 -15.69
N SER A 70 8.79 -0.94 -15.36
CA SER A 70 7.44 -0.53 -15.75
C SER A 70 6.70 0.23 -14.64
N PRO A 71 6.12 1.39 -14.99
CA PRO A 71 4.99 2.01 -14.29
C PRO A 71 3.93 1.05 -13.71
N ALA A 72 3.44 0.10 -14.51
CA ALA A 72 2.37 -0.81 -14.07
C ALA A 72 2.89 -1.82 -13.05
N GLU A 73 4.11 -2.31 -13.26
CA GLU A 73 4.74 -3.29 -12.37
C GLU A 73 5.07 -2.69 -11.00
N ILE A 74 5.48 -1.41 -10.91
CA ILE A 74 5.76 -0.82 -9.60
C ILE A 74 4.47 -0.65 -8.79
N VAL A 75 3.36 -0.30 -9.44
CA VAL A 75 2.03 -0.22 -8.79
C VAL A 75 1.60 -1.59 -8.30
N GLU A 76 1.74 -2.61 -9.15
CA GLU A 76 1.39 -3.99 -8.81
C GLU A 76 2.27 -4.53 -7.68
N HIS A 77 3.57 -4.23 -7.69
CA HIS A 77 4.50 -4.60 -6.64
C HIS A 77 4.07 -4.02 -5.28
N LEU A 78 3.76 -2.73 -5.22
CA LEU A 78 3.30 -2.09 -3.98
C LEU A 78 1.97 -2.67 -3.48
N GLU A 79 1.07 -3.03 -4.39
CA GLU A 79 -0.23 -3.62 -4.08
C GLU A 79 -0.08 -5.07 -3.57
N ARG A 80 0.73 -5.90 -4.23
CA ARG A 80 0.87 -7.33 -3.91
C ARG A 80 1.84 -7.59 -2.76
N ILE A 81 2.99 -6.93 -2.75
CA ILE A 81 4.06 -7.19 -1.77
C ILE A 81 3.81 -6.41 -0.48
N HIS A 82 3.38 -5.15 -0.59
CA HIS A 82 3.19 -4.30 0.58
C HIS A 82 1.74 -4.12 0.99
N SER A 83 0.78 -4.67 0.24
CA SER A 83 -0.66 -4.52 0.50
C SER A 83 -1.13 -3.06 0.48
N ILE A 84 -0.44 -2.20 -0.27
CA ILE A 84 -0.76 -0.77 -0.36
C ILE A 84 -1.63 -0.54 -1.58
N SER A 85 -2.87 -0.11 -1.36
CA SER A 85 -3.80 0.13 -2.46
C SER A 85 -3.34 1.28 -3.33
N ARG A 86 -3.71 1.27 -4.61
CA ARG A 86 -3.29 2.30 -5.59
C ARG A 86 -3.58 3.73 -5.15
N LYS A 87 -4.64 3.95 -4.38
CA LYS A 87 -5.04 5.28 -3.86
C LYS A 87 -4.13 5.78 -2.74
N GLU A 88 -3.45 4.87 -2.05
CA GLU A 88 -2.54 5.16 -0.94
C GLU A 88 -1.08 5.24 -1.39
N GLN A 89 -0.76 4.74 -2.59
CA GLN A 89 0.60 4.71 -3.12
C GLN A 89 1.13 6.12 -3.41
N ILE A 90 2.30 6.43 -2.85
CA ILE A 90 3.04 7.66 -3.10
C ILE A 90 4.28 7.32 -3.92
N ILE A 91 4.26 7.63 -5.21
CA ILE A 91 5.38 7.34 -6.12
C ILE A 91 5.98 8.65 -6.63
N LYS A 92 7.26 8.89 -6.33
CA LYS A 92 7.96 10.14 -6.67
C LYS A 92 8.77 9.99 -7.97
N GLY A 93 8.89 11.08 -8.73
CA GLY A 93 9.72 11.12 -9.95
C GLY A 93 9.07 10.49 -11.17
N TRP A 94 7.91 9.86 -10.99
CA TRP A 94 7.04 9.39 -12.06
C TRP A 94 6.02 10.49 -12.33
N ASN A 95 6.29 11.30 -13.36
CA ASN A 95 5.63 12.55 -13.75
C ASN A 95 6.15 13.84 -13.08
N ASN A 96 7.32 14.31 -13.54
CA ASN A 96 7.48 15.72 -13.86
C ASN A 96 7.29 15.87 -15.37
N LYS A 97 6.11 16.30 -15.83
CA LYS A 97 6.03 16.94 -17.16
C LYS A 97 6.50 18.39 -16.99
N PRO A 98 7.59 18.85 -17.63
CA PRO A 98 7.74 20.27 -17.91
C PRO A 98 6.71 20.62 -19.00
N GLY A 99 5.55 21.13 -18.61
CA GLY A 99 4.51 21.43 -19.59
C GLY A 99 3.18 21.85 -19.00
N LYS A 100 3.13 23.02 -18.36
CA LYS A 100 2.01 23.97 -18.47
C LYS A 100 2.41 25.34 -17.89
N HIS A 101 2.71 26.24 -18.84
CA HIS A 101 2.64 27.71 -18.78
C HIS A 101 3.49 28.46 -17.75
N GLY A 102 4.76 28.68 -18.11
CA GLY A 102 5.31 30.02 -17.99
C GLY A 102 4.63 30.93 -19.01
N LYS A 103 3.57 31.64 -18.61
CA LYS A 103 3.14 32.85 -19.30
C LYS A 103 3.77 34.00 -18.52
N LYS A 104 4.95 34.45 -18.95
CA LYS A 104 5.46 35.77 -18.53
C LYS A 104 4.43 36.78 -19.02
N MET A 105 3.74 37.43 -18.10
CA MET A 105 3.06 38.68 -18.41
C MET A 105 4.16 39.74 -18.42
N ASN A 106 4.41 40.31 -19.60
CA ASN A 106 5.03 41.63 -19.71
C ASN A 106 4.05 42.67 -19.17
#